data_AF-A0A358R0M2-F1
#
_entry.id   AF-A0A358R0M2-F1
#
_cell.length_a   1.000
_cell.length_b   1.000
_cell.length_c   1.000
_cell.angle_alpha   90.00
_cell.angle_beta   90.00
_cell.angle_gamma   90.00
#
_symmetry.space_group_name_H-M   'P 1'
#
loop_
_entity.id
_entity.type
_entity.pdbx_description
1 polymer ?
#
loop_
_entity_poly.entity_id
_entity_poly.type
_entity_poly.pdbx_seq_one_letter_code
_entity_poly.pdbx_strand_id
1 'polypeptide(L)'
;MRLPAALRILALGTGFIVLFGCGKKEEKKPLPPPVKIAVCFDDLNRDGNKIIKKVMEGREKKDNVEITWIDAENDRQKQNKQLEDLAGKKVKAAIIQFIDPAAGAEAVRGLAEKNIRVIALESLPQDSPVDAYISSDHGLTGQLLARFIINSARKSAGLAVLPGPAGQNQNAQDQQGQAKQQGQQEQSGPSIPPEIQLGGKIPIGVVLLTGDPSDFISGEIAASIRSNLQGSSEVSIISVEQVPQGDPSQVPAVIQRILTRQGNNIQAVMATDSRLALAAVQVLKSAGINNRVLTAGAGADEKAAKALESGDHDAEIDTRPDLLGQFALDAAVSLVSGGRWEYGGQTPSGSYSVPSRITPVRLIQGDNVFLLKEQWKGIGGDKGQDKKKESGGSEGSGGSSDSGGSGDGQGSGGDNQGSGGEGGQQGDKGQGGKTTLRITTQDGKTMEVQINGEVKKIESMGGEQGGGQQGQEGQQGGQ
;
A
#
# COMPACT_ATOMS: atom_id res chain seq x y z
N MET A 1 -88.01 9.27 28.03
CA MET A 1 -88.07 10.18 29.20
C MET A 1 -87.16 11.37 28.94
N ARG A 2 -87.58 12.55 29.40
CA ARG A 2 -87.08 13.89 29.05
C ARG A 2 -85.71 14.23 29.69
N LEU A 3 -84.92 15.05 28.98
CA LEU A 3 -83.73 15.84 29.40
C LEU A 3 -84.03 16.81 30.61
N PRO A 4 -83.08 17.55 31.26
CA PRO A 4 -81.87 18.17 30.67
C PRO A 4 -80.59 18.42 31.55
N ALA A 5 -79.52 18.78 30.82
CA ALA A 5 -78.50 19.82 31.04
C ALA A 5 -77.94 20.17 32.45
N ALA A 6 -76.61 20.11 32.56
CA ALA A 6 -75.83 21.16 33.24
C ALA A 6 -74.47 21.37 32.56
N LEU A 7 -74.42 22.47 31.83
CA LEU A 7 -73.28 23.19 31.27
C LEU A 7 -72.33 23.67 32.40
N ARG A 8 -71.04 23.35 32.33
CA ARG A 8 -69.98 24.10 33.02
C ARG A 8 -68.81 24.36 32.09
N ILE A 9 -68.80 25.58 31.56
CA ILE A 9 -67.64 26.27 31.00
C ILE A 9 -66.70 26.58 32.17
N LEU A 10 -65.42 26.20 32.10
CA LEU A 10 -64.39 26.85 32.90
C LEU A 10 -63.03 26.82 32.19
N ALA A 11 -62.61 28.03 31.79
CA ALA A 11 -61.26 28.56 31.69
C ALA A 11 -60.18 27.81 30.89
N LEU A 12 -59.86 28.39 29.72
CA LEU A 12 -58.52 28.39 29.14
C LEU A 12 -57.51 28.80 30.22
N GLY A 13 -56.63 27.88 30.61
CA GLY A 13 -55.35 28.16 31.23
C GLY A 13 -54.27 27.51 30.37
N THR A 14 -53.71 28.26 29.42
CA THR A 14 -52.47 27.90 28.73
C THR A 14 -51.33 27.92 29.74
N GLY A 15 -51.16 26.80 30.45
CA GLY A 15 -49.97 26.51 31.25
C GLY A 15 -48.81 26.23 30.32
N PHE A 16 -47.90 27.21 30.19
CA PHE A 16 -46.59 27.02 29.58
C PHE A 16 -45.77 26.13 30.51
N ILE A 17 -45.84 24.81 30.33
CA ILE A 17 -45.00 23.85 31.05
C ILE A 17 -43.59 23.98 30.47
N VAL A 18 -42.72 24.73 31.15
CA VAL A 18 -41.28 24.67 30.92
C VAL A 18 -40.79 23.35 31.50
N LEU A 19 -40.69 22.31 30.66
CA LEU A 19 -40.02 21.07 31.00
C LEU A 19 -38.51 21.33 31.09
N PHE A 20 -38.03 21.70 32.28
CA PHE A 20 -36.64 21.44 32.67
C PHE A 20 -36.50 19.94 32.92
N GLY A 21 -36.32 19.18 31.83
CA GLY A 21 -36.06 17.73 31.86
C GLY A 21 -34.59 17.46 31.53
N CYS A 22 -33.84 16.97 32.52
CA CYS A 22 -32.43 16.60 32.48
C CYS A 22 -31.97 15.99 31.14
N GLY A 23 -30.94 16.58 30.55
CA GLY A 23 -30.14 15.92 29.52
C GLY A 23 -29.48 14.67 30.12
N LYS A 24 -30.11 13.50 29.90
CA LYS A 24 -29.40 12.23 29.98
C LYS A 24 -28.27 12.33 28.95
N LYS A 25 -27.03 12.46 29.44
CA LYS A 25 -25.86 12.09 28.64
C LYS A 25 -26.17 10.71 28.04
N GLU A 26 -26.21 10.61 26.72
CA GLU A 26 -26.19 9.30 26.07
C GLU A 26 -24.96 8.56 26.59
N GLU A 27 -25.17 7.61 27.51
CA GLU A 27 -24.16 6.63 27.85
C GLU A 27 -23.89 5.84 26.56
N LYS A 28 -22.76 6.14 25.91
CA LYS A 28 -22.25 5.34 24.81
C LYS A 28 -22.21 3.90 25.28
N LYS A 29 -23.04 3.03 24.70
CA LYS A 29 -23.02 1.59 24.97
C LYS A 29 -21.56 1.10 24.87
N PRO A 30 -21.08 0.29 25.83
CA PRO A 30 -19.73 -0.24 25.76
C PRO A 30 -19.56 -1.00 24.45
N LEU A 31 -18.44 -0.77 23.77
CA LEU A 31 -18.11 -1.49 22.54
C LEU A 31 -18.12 -3.00 22.81
N PRO A 32 -18.57 -3.83 21.86
CA PRO A 32 -18.44 -5.28 21.99
C PRO A 32 -16.96 -5.66 22.15
N PRO A 33 -16.66 -6.83 22.75
CA PRO A 33 -15.28 -7.31 22.82
C PRO A 33 -14.60 -7.33 21.45
N PRO A 34 -13.30 -7.00 21.35
CA PRO A 34 -12.59 -7.01 20.09
C PRO A 34 -12.62 -8.38 19.39
N VAL A 35 -12.71 -8.37 18.07
CA VAL A 35 -12.52 -9.58 17.27
C VAL A 35 -11.05 -9.97 17.32
N LYS A 36 -10.74 -11.17 17.82
CA LYS A 36 -9.37 -11.69 17.87
C LYS A 36 -9.03 -12.36 16.55
N ILE A 37 -7.99 -11.88 15.87
CA ILE A 37 -7.47 -12.51 14.64
C ILE A 37 -5.98 -12.80 14.79
N ALA A 38 -5.47 -13.69 13.95
CA ALA A 38 -4.02 -13.84 13.75
C ALA A 38 -3.63 -13.45 12.34
N VAL A 39 -2.44 -12.87 12.20
CA VAL A 39 -1.79 -12.62 10.91
C VAL A 39 -0.45 -13.35 10.92
N CYS A 40 -0.33 -14.34 10.04
CA CYS A 40 0.81 -15.23 9.90
C CYS A 40 1.57 -14.86 8.62
N PHE A 41 2.68 -14.14 8.78
CA PHE A 41 3.57 -13.79 7.68
C PHE A 41 4.58 -14.90 7.42
N ASP A 42 5.02 -15.01 6.16
CA ASP A 42 6.16 -15.84 5.79
C ASP A 42 7.47 -15.26 6.35
N ASP A 43 7.70 -13.96 6.21
CA ASP A 43 8.86 -13.22 6.70
C ASP A 43 8.51 -11.73 6.94
N LEU A 44 8.47 -11.30 8.20
CA LEU A 44 8.20 -9.89 8.54
C LEU A 44 9.33 -8.92 8.17
N ASN A 45 10.49 -9.41 7.73
CA ASN A 45 11.59 -8.54 7.31
C ASN A 45 11.40 -7.96 5.91
N ARG A 46 10.45 -8.48 5.12
CA ARG A 46 10.05 -7.95 3.81
C ARG A 46 9.30 -6.62 3.95
N ASP A 47 9.67 -5.62 3.16
CA ASP A 47 9.07 -4.28 3.27
C ASP A 47 7.57 -4.30 2.99
N GLY A 48 7.12 -5.08 2.00
CA GLY A 48 5.70 -5.35 1.75
C GLY A 48 4.94 -5.80 3.00
N ASN A 49 5.50 -6.76 3.75
CA ASN A 49 4.88 -7.30 4.97
C ASN A 49 4.87 -6.28 6.11
N LYS A 50 5.89 -5.41 6.22
CA LYS A 50 5.87 -4.30 7.18
C LYS A 50 4.78 -3.28 6.86
N ILE A 51 4.53 -2.99 5.58
CA ILE A 51 3.44 -2.09 5.15
C ILE A 51 2.09 -2.71 5.48
N ILE A 52 1.88 -3.99 5.16
CA ILE A 52 0.66 -4.73 5.49
C ILE A 52 0.40 -4.64 7.00
N LYS A 53 1.42 -4.94 7.82
CA LYS A 53 1.35 -4.85 9.27
C LYS A 53 0.97 -3.44 9.73
N LYS A 54 1.67 -2.41 9.28
CA LYS A 54 1.40 -1.00 9.62
C LYS A 54 -0.04 -0.59 9.27
N VAL A 55 -0.52 -0.98 8.09
CA VAL A 55 -1.88 -0.66 7.61
C VAL A 55 -2.94 -1.28 8.52
N MET A 56 -2.75 -2.54 8.92
CA MET A 56 -3.68 -3.23 9.81
C MET A 56 -3.60 -2.69 11.26
N GLU A 57 -2.40 -2.40 11.79
CA GLU A 57 -2.22 -1.79 13.10
C GLU A 57 -2.91 -0.42 13.20
N GLY A 58 -2.85 0.38 12.14
CA GLY A 58 -3.56 1.65 12.03
C GLY A 58 -5.09 1.54 12.11
N ARG A 59 -5.64 0.32 11.97
CA ARG A 59 -7.07 0.04 11.94
C ARG A 59 -7.61 -0.71 13.16
N GLU A 60 -6.77 -1.29 14.01
CA GLU A 60 -7.18 -2.10 15.17
C GLU A 60 -8.27 -1.44 16.04
N LYS A 61 -8.06 -0.18 16.42
CA LYS A 61 -9.03 0.57 17.25
C LYS A 61 -10.32 0.90 16.49
N LYS A 62 -10.19 1.25 15.21
CA LYS A 62 -11.33 1.67 14.37
C LYS A 62 -12.26 0.49 14.10
N ASP A 63 -11.67 -0.67 13.84
CA ASP A 63 -12.41 -1.88 13.45
C ASP A 63 -12.69 -2.80 14.65
N ASN A 64 -12.24 -2.41 15.85
CA ASN A 64 -12.38 -3.15 17.09
C ASN A 64 -11.82 -4.59 16.98
N VAL A 65 -10.55 -4.68 16.59
CA VAL A 65 -9.82 -5.93 16.33
C VAL A 65 -8.60 -6.00 17.25
N GLU A 66 -8.31 -7.20 17.75
CA GLU A 66 -7.06 -7.54 18.44
C GLU A 66 -6.26 -8.50 17.54
N ILE A 67 -5.09 -8.07 17.08
CA ILE A 67 -4.28 -8.82 16.11
C ILE A 67 -3.12 -9.52 16.82
N THR A 68 -3.04 -10.84 16.65
CA THR A 68 -1.85 -11.63 17.00
C THR A 68 -0.94 -11.75 15.79
N TRP A 69 0.25 -11.16 15.87
CA TRP A 69 1.27 -11.23 14.82
C TRP A 69 2.11 -12.49 14.99
N ILE A 70 2.28 -13.24 13.90
CA ILE A 70 3.08 -14.46 13.84
C ILE A 70 4.03 -14.34 12.65
N ASP A 71 5.31 -14.57 12.89
CA ASP A 71 6.37 -14.49 11.89
C ASP A 71 7.05 -15.85 11.75
N ALA A 72 7.03 -16.40 10.54
CA ALA A 72 7.69 -17.66 10.24
C ALA A 72 9.19 -17.49 9.93
N GLU A 73 9.70 -16.27 9.75
CA GLU A 73 11.12 -16.01 9.45
C GLU A 73 11.64 -16.84 8.26
N ASN A 74 10.78 -17.03 7.24
CA ASN A 74 11.01 -17.86 6.07
C ASN A 74 11.29 -19.35 6.38
N ASP A 75 10.90 -19.84 7.57
CA ASP A 75 11.05 -21.23 8.00
C ASP A 75 9.72 -21.99 7.92
N ARG A 76 9.66 -22.96 7.01
CA ARG A 76 8.48 -23.81 6.77
C ARG A 76 8.10 -24.66 7.98
N GLN A 77 9.07 -25.25 8.67
CA GLN A 77 8.79 -26.12 9.82
C GLN A 77 8.24 -25.29 10.99
N LYS A 78 8.80 -24.10 11.19
CA LYS A 78 8.31 -23.12 12.15
C LYS A 78 6.90 -22.67 11.81
N GLN A 79 6.61 -22.35 10.54
CA GLN A 79 5.26 -21.97 10.12
C GLN A 79 4.24 -23.08 10.41
N ASN A 80 4.55 -24.33 10.05
CA ASN A 80 3.65 -25.46 10.29
C ASN A 80 3.30 -25.59 11.77
N LYS A 81 4.32 -25.57 12.65
CA LYS A 81 4.12 -25.61 14.10
C LYS A 81 3.30 -24.42 14.61
N GLN A 82 3.55 -23.22 14.11
CA GLN A 82 2.80 -22.01 14.49
C GLN A 82 1.32 -22.11 14.09
N LEU A 83 1.01 -22.70 12.94
CA LEU A 83 -0.36 -22.91 12.47
C LEU A 83 -1.08 -24.01 13.27
N GLU A 84 -0.39 -25.09 13.65
CA GLU A 84 -0.91 -26.10 14.58
C GLU A 84 -1.24 -25.49 15.95
N ASP A 85 -0.33 -24.71 16.52
CA ASP A 85 -0.52 -24.02 17.80
C ASP A 85 -1.66 -23.00 17.73
N LEU A 86 -1.87 -22.37 16.57
CA LEU A 86 -2.93 -21.38 16.36
C LEU A 86 -4.33 -21.99 16.50
N ALA A 87 -4.51 -23.27 16.12
CA ALA A 87 -5.78 -23.98 16.28
C ALA A 87 -6.22 -24.10 17.75
N GLY A 88 -5.28 -24.01 18.70
CA GLY A 88 -5.56 -23.96 20.14
C GLY A 88 -5.89 -22.57 20.69
N LYS A 89 -5.69 -21.50 19.89
CA LYS A 89 -5.91 -20.11 20.33
C LYS A 89 -7.37 -19.68 20.11
N LYS A 90 -7.84 -18.73 20.93
CA LYS A 90 -9.21 -18.15 20.84
C LYS A 90 -9.35 -17.10 19.73
N VAL A 91 -8.66 -17.27 18.61
CA VAL A 91 -8.85 -16.42 17.42
C VAL A 91 -10.09 -16.85 16.64
N LYS A 92 -10.64 -15.94 15.85
CA LYS A 92 -11.81 -16.18 14.99
C LYS A 92 -11.48 -16.18 13.50
N ALA A 93 -10.34 -15.60 13.14
CA ALA A 93 -9.81 -15.64 11.79
C ALA A 93 -8.28 -15.71 11.82
N ALA A 94 -7.71 -16.29 10.77
CA ALA A 94 -6.29 -16.34 10.49
C ALA A 94 -6.05 -15.85 9.06
N ILE A 95 -5.28 -14.77 8.92
CA ILE A 95 -4.73 -14.29 7.65
C ILE A 95 -3.35 -14.94 7.49
N ILE A 96 -3.12 -15.68 6.42
CA ILE A 96 -1.92 -16.54 6.29
C ILE A 96 -1.27 -16.33 4.93
N GLN A 97 0.02 -15.96 4.94
CA GLN A 97 0.92 -16.14 3.81
C GLN A 97 1.62 -17.50 3.95
N PHE A 98 1.26 -18.45 3.10
CA PHE A 98 1.86 -19.78 3.13
C PHE A 98 3.23 -19.76 2.46
N ILE A 99 4.26 -20.21 3.17
CA ILE A 99 5.60 -20.46 2.61
C ILE A 99 5.53 -21.62 1.60
N ASP A 100 4.75 -22.65 1.92
CA ASP A 100 4.51 -23.81 1.06
C ASP A 100 3.01 -24.05 0.88
N PRO A 101 2.38 -23.40 -0.12
CA PRO A 101 0.96 -23.57 -0.37
C PRO A 101 0.60 -25.02 -0.75
N ALA A 102 1.53 -25.82 -1.30
CA ALA A 102 1.24 -27.21 -1.64
C ALA A 102 1.02 -28.07 -0.38
N ALA A 103 1.69 -27.74 0.72
CA ALA A 103 1.51 -28.39 2.03
C ALA A 103 0.44 -27.72 2.92
N GLY A 104 -0.08 -26.54 2.54
CA GLY A 104 -0.95 -25.73 3.39
C GLY A 104 -2.35 -26.32 3.67
N ALA A 105 -2.82 -27.28 2.86
CA ALA A 105 -4.20 -27.78 2.95
C ALA A 105 -4.54 -28.44 4.30
N GLU A 106 -3.59 -29.12 4.93
CA GLU A 106 -3.78 -29.73 6.25
C GLU A 106 -4.00 -28.66 7.32
N ALA A 107 -3.15 -27.62 7.34
CA ALA A 107 -3.29 -26.50 8.26
C ALA A 107 -4.63 -25.77 8.08
N VAL A 108 -5.07 -25.54 6.83
CA VAL A 108 -6.37 -24.92 6.55
C VAL A 108 -7.52 -25.75 7.15
N ARG A 109 -7.51 -27.08 6.96
CA ARG A 109 -8.56 -27.96 7.50
C ARG A 109 -8.57 -27.97 9.02
N GLY A 110 -7.40 -28.05 9.65
CA GLY A 110 -7.28 -28.01 11.12
C GLY A 110 -7.82 -26.71 11.73
N LEU A 111 -7.59 -25.57 11.08
CA LEU A 111 -8.18 -24.28 11.49
C LEU A 111 -9.69 -24.23 11.26
N ALA A 112 -10.17 -24.72 10.11
CA ALA A 112 -11.58 -24.77 9.79
C ALA A 112 -12.39 -25.65 10.77
N GLU A 113 -11.85 -26.79 11.20
CA GLU A 113 -12.46 -27.66 12.23
C GLU A 113 -12.65 -26.97 13.58
N LYS A 114 -11.84 -25.93 13.86
CA LYS A 114 -11.96 -25.09 15.06
C LYS A 114 -12.85 -23.86 14.84
N ASN A 115 -13.54 -23.78 13.70
CA ASN A 115 -14.34 -22.63 13.28
C ASN A 115 -13.53 -21.33 13.21
N ILE A 116 -12.25 -21.42 12.81
CA ILE A 116 -11.40 -20.27 12.51
C ILE A 116 -11.51 -20.01 11.01
N ARG A 117 -11.90 -18.79 10.64
CA ARG A 117 -11.93 -18.37 9.24
C ARG A 117 -10.51 -18.28 8.68
N VAL A 118 -10.26 -18.85 7.51
CA VAL A 118 -8.93 -18.84 6.89
C VAL A 118 -8.94 -17.91 5.69
N ILE A 119 -8.05 -16.92 5.73
CA ILE A 119 -7.85 -15.94 4.67
C ILE A 119 -6.44 -16.18 4.12
N ALA A 120 -6.34 -16.71 2.91
CA ALA A 120 -5.07 -16.85 2.21
C ALA A 120 -4.62 -15.48 1.66
N LEU A 121 -3.36 -15.13 1.90
CA LEU A 121 -2.75 -13.88 1.47
C LEU A 121 -1.56 -14.19 0.57
N GLU A 122 -1.53 -13.63 -0.63
CA GLU A 122 -0.55 -13.84 -1.73
C GLU A 122 -0.46 -15.28 -2.27
N SER A 123 -0.44 -16.30 -1.41
CA SER A 123 -0.32 -17.72 -1.76
C SER A 123 -1.54 -18.54 -1.35
N LEU A 124 -2.11 -19.27 -2.30
CA LEU A 124 -3.33 -20.06 -2.11
C LEU A 124 -3.02 -21.58 -2.03
N PRO A 125 -3.27 -22.24 -0.89
CA PRO A 125 -3.14 -23.69 -0.82
C PRO A 125 -4.15 -24.42 -1.71
N GLN A 126 -3.67 -25.45 -2.43
CA GLN A 126 -4.52 -26.22 -3.33
C GLN A 126 -5.51 -27.11 -2.58
N ASP A 127 -6.71 -27.26 -3.15
CA ASP A 127 -7.75 -28.20 -2.70
C ASP A 127 -8.08 -28.07 -1.19
N SER A 128 -8.21 -26.83 -0.73
CA SER A 128 -8.41 -26.49 0.67
C SER A 128 -9.59 -25.52 0.88
N PRO A 129 -10.34 -25.65 2.00
CA PRO A 129 -11.53 -24.84 2.26
C PRO A 129 -11.16 -23.46 2.83
N VAL A 130 -10.47 -22.64 2.03
CA VAL A 130 -10.14 -21.25 2.37
C VAL A 130 -11.39 -20.36 2.19
N ASP A 131 -11.65 -19.46 3.14
CA ASP A 131 -12.83 -18.58 3.10
C ASP A 131 -12.64 -17.34 2.19
N ALA A 132 -11.40 -16.89 2.03
CA ALA A 132 -11.03 -15.73 1.22
C ALA A 132 -9.60 -15.84 0.68
N TYR A 133 -9.39 -15.39 -0.54
CA TYR A 133 -8.06 -15.26 -1.13
C TYR A 133 -7.80 -13.81 -1.57
N ILE A 134 -6.77 -13.19 -1.01
CA ILE A 134 -6.32 -11.84 -1.38
C ILE A 134 -4.91 -11.98 -1.91
N SER A 135 -4.66 -11.48 -3.12
CA SER A 135 -3.34 -11.58 -3.74
C SER A 135 -3.11 -10.45 -4.73
N SER A 136 -1.85 -10.09 -4.95
CA SER A 136 -1.45 -9.20 -6.03
C SER A 136 -1.48 -9.93 -7.37
N ASP A 137 -1.61 -9.16 -8.46
CA ASP A 137 -1.62 -9.75 -9.80
C ASP A 137 -0.19 -10.10 -10.25
N HIS A 138 0.31 -11.29 -9.87
CA HIS A 138 1.63 -11.79 -10.24
C HIS A 138 1.78 -11.98 -11.76
N GLY A 139 0.69 -12.37 -12.43
CA GLY A 139 0.64 -12.51 -13.87
C GLY A 139 0.85 -11.17 -14.56
N LEU A 140 0.10 -10.15 -14.16
CA LEU A 140 0.27 -8.79 -14.66
C LEU A 140 1.64 -8.22 -14.28
N THR A 141 2.18 -8.55 -13.10
CA THR A 141 3.53 -8.13 -12.69
C THR A 141 4.58 -8.58 -13.70
N GLY A 142 4.60 -9.87 -14.04
CA GLY A 142 5.53 -10.38 -15.06
C GLY A 142 5.27 -9.80 -16.45
N GLN A 143 4.01 -9.55 -16.80
CA GLN A 143 3.65 -8.90 -18.06
C GLN A 143 4.17 -7.46 -18.14
N LEU A 144 4.07 -6.68 -17.06
CA LEU A 144 4.53 -5.29 -17.02
C LEU A 144 6.06 -5.22 -17.05
N LEU A 145 6.76 -6.12 -16.37
CA LEU A 145 8.22 -6.24 -16.47
C LEU A 145 8.67 -6.52 -17.91
N ALA A 146 8.07 -7.53 -18.55
CA ALA A 146 8.35 -7.85 -19.94
C ALA A 146 8.04 -6.67 -20.88
N ARG A 147 6.90 -6.01 -20.68
CA ARG A 147 6.48 -4.84 -21.47
C ARG A 147 7.45 -3.67 -21.32
N PHE A 148 7.88 -3.37 -20.10
CA PHE A 148 8.84 -2.30 -19.82
C PHE A 148 10.11 -2.52 -20.66
N ILE A 149 10.69 -3.73 -20.61
CA ILE A 149 11.90 -4.06 -21.35
C ILE A 149 11.67 -4.02 -22.88
N ILE A 150 10.57 -4.57 -23.39
CA ILE A 150 10.24 -4.50 -24.82
C ILE A 150 10.11 -3.04 -25.27
N ASN A 151 9.36 -2.22 -24.54
CA ASN A 151 9.15 -0.83 -24.92
C ASN A 151 10.43 0.00 -24.86
N SER A 152 11.32 -0.26 -23.90
CA SER A 152 12.65 0.35 -23.85
C SER A 152 13.51 -0.06 -25.06
N ALA A 153 13.51 -1.34 -25.44
CA ALA A 153 14.21 -1.82 -26.64
C ALA A 153 13.66 -1.20 -27.93
N ARG A 154 12.34 -1.14 -28.07
CA ARG A 154 11.67 -0.54 -29.23
C ARG A 154 11.98 0.95 -29.37
N LYS A 155 11.85 1.72 -28.30
CA LYS A 155 12.21 3.16 -28.29
C LYS A 155 13.67 3.37 -28.69
N SER A 156 14.58 2.58 -28.14
CA SER A 156 16.00 2.64 -28.46
C SER A 156 16.27 2.40 -29.95
N ALA A 157 15.51 1.49 -30.58
CA ALA A 157 15.56 1.22 -32.02
C ALA A 157 14.71 2.18 -32.89
N GLY A 158 14.10 3.22 -32.32
CA GLY A 158 13.25 4.16 -33.05
C GLY A 158 11.88 3.61 -33.47
N LEU A 159 11.41 2.53 -32.82
CA LEU A 159 10.12 1.90 -33.06
C LEU A 159 9.05 2.42 -32.08
N ALA A 160 7.79 2.46 -32.53
CA ALA A 160 6.65 2.84 -31.69
C ALA A 160 6.49 1.87 -30.50
N VAL A 161 6.14 2.38 -29.31
CA VAL A 161 5.86 1.54 -28.13
C VAL A 161 4.60 0.70 -28.31
N LEU A 162 4.58 -0.45 -27.66
CA LEU A 162 3.36 -1.26 -27.59
C LEU A 162 2.36 -0.61 -26.61
N PRO A 163 1.06 -0.64 -26.92
CA PRO A 163 0.03 -0.14 -26.01
C PRO A 163 0.03 -0.92 -24.69
N GLY A 164 -0.38 -0.26 -23.61
CA GLY A 164 -0.52 -0.90 -22.30
C GLY A 164 -1.63 -1.96 -22.30
N PRO A 165 -1.58 -2.93 -21.36
CA PRO A 165 -2.63 -3.93 -21.21
C PRO A 165 -3.99 -3.27 -20.96
N ALA A 166 -5.05 -3.89 -21.48
CA ALA A 166 -6.42 -3.39 -21.34
C ALA A 166 -6.76 -3.17 -19.85
N GLY A 167 -7.29 -1.98 -19.51
CA GLY A 167 -7.58 -1.58 -18.12
C GLY A 167 -6.52 -0.70 -17.45
N GLN A 168 -5.30 -0.56 -17.99
CA GLN A 168 -4.31 0.40 -17.49
C GLN A 168 -4.24 1.73 -18.29
N ASN A 169 -4.79 1.76 -19.51
CA ASN A 169 -4.63 2.87 -20.47
C ASN A 169 -5.45 4.15 -20.17
N GLN A 170 -6.02 4.31 -18.97
CA GLN A 170 -6.71 5.57 -18.60
C GLN A 170 -6.02 6.24 -17.41
N ASN A 171 -5.79 5.53 -16.31
CA ASN A 171 -5.31 6.18 -15.08
C ASN A 171 -3.81 6.56 -15.10
N ALA A 172 -2.94 5.82 -15.79
CA ALA A 172 -1.49 6.08 -15.74
C ALA A 172 -1.08 7.28 -16.60
N GLN A 173 -1.65 7.44 -17.80
CA GLN A 173 -1.44 8.61 -18.66
C GLN A 173 -2.11 9.86 -18.08
N ASP A 174 -3.30 9.73 -17.48
CA ASP A 174 -4.00 10.84 -16.85
C ASP A 174 -3.27 11.32 -15.58
N GLN A 175 -2.71 10.42 -14.78
CA GLN A 175 -1.91 10.78 -13.60
C GLN A 175 -0.55 11.40 -13.99
N GLN A 176 0.13 10.90 -15.04
CA GLN A 176 1.33 11.54 -15.59
C GLN A 176 1.03 12.92 -16.20
N GLY A 177 -0.14 13.08 -16.83
CA GLY A 177 -0.61 14.36 -17.36
C GLY A 177 -0.93 15.38 -16.26
N GLN A 178 -1.60 14.95 -15.18
CA GLN A 178 -1.93 15.78 -14.03
C GLN A 178 -0.69 16.18 -13.20
N ALA A 179 0.28 15.28 -13.02
CA ALA A 179 1.54 15.58 -12.34
C ALA A 179 2.37 16.65 -13.09
N LYS A 180 2.40 16.59 -14.43
CA LYS A 180 3.03 17.63 -15.26
C LYS A 180 2.31 18.98 -15.20
N GLN A 181 1.00 19.00 -14.95
CA GLN A 181 0.22 20.24 -14.84
C GLN A 181 0.25 20.88 -13.45
N GLN A 182 0.57 20.13 -12.39
CA GLN A 182 0.60 20.64 -11.00
C GLN A 182 1.95 21.26 -10.57
N GLY A 183 2.90 21.48 -11.48
CA GLY A 183 4.11 22.26 -11.19
C GLY A 183 5.07 21.65 -10.16
N GLN A 184 4.88 20.38 -9.78
CA GLN A 184 5.84 19.65 -8.96
C GLN A 184 7.01 19.19 -9.84
N GLN A 185 7.93 20.12 -10.13
CA GLN A 185 9.31 19.76 -10.44
C GLN A 185 9.98 19.33 -9.13
N GLU A 186 9.66 18.13 -8.65
CA GLU A 186 10.57 17.47 -7.73
C GLU A 186 11.77 16.99 -8.56
N GLN A 187 12.95 17.44 -8.16
CA GLN A 187 14.22 17.10 -8.78
C GLN A 187 14.47 15.59 -8.62
N SER A 188 13.95 14.78 -9.52
CA SER A 188 14.60 13.51 -9.86
C SER A 188 16.02 13.88 -10.30
N GLY A 189 17.04 13.18 -9.78
CA GLY A 189 18.41 13.33 -10.30
C GLY A 189 18.43 13.08 -11.82
N PRO A 190 19.55 13.36 -12.53
CA PRO A 190 19.64 13.06 -13.96
C PRO A 190 19.58 11.55 -14.17
N SER A 191 18.37 10.99 -14.28
CA SER A 191 18.15 9.63 -14.71
C SER A 191 18.43 9.57 -16.20
N ILE A 192 19.26 8.62 -16.62
CA ILE A 192 19.45 8.34 -18.04
C ILE A 192 18.17 7.63 -18.49
N PRO A 193 17.36 8.22 -19.40
CA PRO A 193 16.17 7.55 -19.91
C PRO A 193 16.53 6.14 -20.37
N PRO A 194 15.77 5.10 -19.98
CA PRO A 194 16.10 3.70 -20.27
C PRO A 194 16.47 3.42 -21.74
N GLU A 195 15.82 4.09 -22.69
CA GLU A 195 16.09 3.95 -24.12
C GLU A 195 17.48 4.44 -24.55
N ILE A 196 18.09 5.39 -23.83
CA ILE A 196 19.41 5.95 -24.13
C ILE A 196 20.53 5.00 -23.70
N GLN A 197 20.27 4.15 -22.69
CA GLN A 197 21.22 3.16 -22.22
C GLN A 197 21.40 2.02 -23.23
N LEU A 198 20.37 1.77 -24.02
CA LEU A 198 20.34 0.74 -25.04
C LEU A 198 20.91 1.31 -26.35
N GLY A 199 21.84 0.59 -26.98
CA GLY A 199 22.56 1.04 -28.18
C GLY A 199 21.79 0.92 -29.50
N GLY A 200 20.45 0.94 -29.47
CA GLY A 200 19.56 0.87 -30.64
C GLY A 200 19.50 -0.48 -31.37
N LYS A 201 20.26 -1.47 -30.93
CA LYS A 201 20.28 -2.81 -31.52
C LYS A 201 19.25 -3.71 -30.83
N ILE A 202 18.43 -4.37 -31.64
CA ILE A 202 17.50 -5.41 -31.24
C ILE A 202 17.84 -6.74 -31.97
N PRO A 203 17.57 -7.92 -31.37
CA PRO A 203 17.06 -8.10 -30.02
C PRO A 203 18.09 -7.75 -28.95
N ILE A 204 17.63 -7.24 -27.80
CA ILE A 204 18.49 -7.04 -26.62
C ILE A 204 18.54 -8.33 -25.77
N GLY A 205 19.69 -8.61 -25.18
CA GLY A 205 19.90 -9.76 -24.30
C GLY A 205 19.57 -9.43 -22.84
N VAL A 206 18.72 -10.26 -22.23
CA VAL A 206 18.22 -10.06 -20.87
C VAL A 206 18.53 -11.24 -19.96
N VAL A 207 19.01 -10.93 -18.76
CA VAL A 207 19.14 -11.86 -17.65
C VAL A 207 17.87 -11.77 -16.80
N LEU A 208 17.31 -12.92 -16.44
CA LEU A 208 16.21 -13.01 -15.47
C LEU A 208 16.72 -13.66 -14.18
N LEU A 209 16.69 -12.93 -13.07
CA LEU A 209 16.93 -13.45 -11.73
C LEU A 209 15.61 -13.89 -11.11
N THR A 210 15.57 -15.10 -10.55
CA THR A 210 14.40 -15.61 -9.82
C THR A 210 14.79 -15.97 -8.40
N GLY A 211 13.81 -16.00 -7.49
CA GLY A 211 13.95 -16.59 -6.16
C GLY A 211 14.11 -18.11 -6.18
N ASP A 212 13.91 -18.71 -5.01
CA ASP A 212 13.97 -20.16 -4.81
C ASP A 212 12.88 -20.88 -5.63
N PRO A 213 13.12 -22.10 -6.16
CA PRO A 213 12.08 -22.86 -6.86
C PRO A 213 10.80 -23.14 -6.05
N SER A 214 10.90 -23.14 -4.71
CA SER A 214 9.73 -23.29 -3.84
C SER A 214 8.97 -21.98 -3.59
N ASP A 215 9.51 -20.83 -3.99
CA ASP A 215 8.81 -19.54 -4.00
C ASP A 215 7.82 -19.51 -5.17
N PHE A 216 6.56 -19.83 -4.86
CA PHE A 216 5.48 -19.88 -5.83
C PHE A 216 5.26 -18.53 -6.53
N ILE A 217 5.37 -17.41 -5.81
CA ILE A 217 5.16 -16.06 -6.33
C ILE A 217 6.26 -15.73 -7.35
N SER A 218 7.52 -15.95 -6.99
CA SER A 218 8.64 -15.79 -7.92
C SER A 218 8.47 -16.67 -9.16
N GLY A 219 7.98 -17.90 -8.98
CA GLY A 219 7.69 -18.82 -10.08
C GLY A 219 6.64 -18.28 -11.05
N GLU A 220 5.51 -17.76 -10.54
CA GLU A 220 4.44 -17.19 -11.36
C GLU A 220 4.89 -15.94 -12.14
N ILE A 221 5.61 -15.02 -11.48
CA ILE A 221 6.15 -13.83 -12.13
C ILE A 221 7.13 -14.24 -13.23
N ALA A 222 8.05 -15.16 -12.96
CA ALA A 222 9.02 -15.64 -13.95
C ALA A 222 8.34 -16.34 -15.14
N ALA A 223 7.32 -17.15 -14.89
CA ALA A 223 6.54 -17.81 -15.94
C ALA A 223 5.83 -16.78 -16.83
N SER A 224 5.22 -15.75 -16.23
CA SER A 224 4.57 -14.66 -16.95
C SER A 224 5.58 -13.85 -17.79
N ILE A 225 6.74 -13.50 -17.24
CA ILE A 225 7.82 -12.83 -17.98
C ILE A 225 8.21 -13.66 -19.21
N ARG A 226 8.48 -14.95 -19.01
CA ARG A 226 8.90 -15.85 -20.09
C ARG A 226 7.84 -15.98 -21.18
N SER A 227 6.57 -16.11 -20.79
CA SER A 227 5.45 -16.19 -21.75
C SER A 227 5.32 -14.91 -22.57
N ASN A 228 5.44 -13.74 -21.95
CA ASN A 228 5.33 -12.46 -22.64
C ASN A 228 6.57 -12.10 -23.50
N LEU A 229 7.73 -12.71 -23.23
CA LEU A 229 8.95 -12.55 -24.04
C LEU A 229 9.14 -13.67 -25.07
N GLN A 230 8.35 -14.74 -25.02
CA GLN A 230 8.47 -15.86 -25.93
C GLN A 230 8.17 -15.41 -27.37
N GLY A 231 9.14 -15.61 -28.26
CA GLY A 231 9.02 -15.22 -29.68
C GLY A 231 9.12 -13.71 -29.93
N SER A 232 9.48 -12.91 -28.92
CA SER A 232 9.79 -11.49 -29.11
C SER A 232 10.94 -11.30 -30.10
N SER A 233 10.79 -10.36 -31.03
CA SER A 233 11.85 -9.96 -31.96
C SER A 233 12.79 -8.91 -31.35
N GLU A 234 12.36 -8.29 -30.26
CA GLU A 234 13.00 -7.16 -29.61
C GLU A 234 13.85 -7.56 -28.40
N VAL A 235 13.52 -8.69 -27.78
CA VAL A 235 14.11 -9.13 -26.51
C VAL A 235 14.36 -10.62 -26.54
N SER A 236 15.55 -11.04 -26.12
CA SER A 236 15.90 -12.45 -25.91
C SER A 236 16.35 -12.67 -24.47
N ILE A 237 15.77 -13.67 -23.80
CA ILE A 237 16.24 -14.11 -22.48
C ILE A 237 17.50 -14.94 -22.72
N ILE A 238 18.66 -14.39 -22.38
CA ILE A 238 19.96 -15.05 -22.57
C ILE A 238 20.35 -15.95 -21.39
N SER A 239 19.70 -15.77 -20.24
CA SER A 239 19.96 -16.53 -19.02
C SER A 239 18.80 -16.35 -18.03
N VAL A 240 18.42 -17.45 -17.38
CA VAL A 240 17.53 -17.46 -16.20
C VAL A 240 18.35 -18.04 -15.06
N GLU A 241 18.58 -17.28 -14.00
CA GLU A 241 19.39 -17.70 -12.86
C GLU A 241 18.54 -17.70 -11.60
N GLN A 242 18.48 -18.85 -10.96
CA GLN A 242 17.86 -19.01 -9.65
C GLN A 242 18.84 -18.55 -8.58
N VAL A 243 18.35 -17.69 -7.68
CA VAL A 243 19.09 -17.24 -6.51
C VAL A 243 18.66 -18.11 -5.31
N PRO A 244 19.55 -18.94 -4.76
CA PRO A 244 19.22 -19.85 -3.67
C PRO A 244 18.58 -19.10 -2.49
N GLN A 245 17.47 -19.63 -1.96
CA GLN A 245 16.69 -19.02 -0.87
C GLN A 245 16.18 -17.59 -1.15
N GLY A 246 16.31 -17.10 -2.39
CA GLY A 246 16.10 -15.68 -2.70
C GLY A 246 17.06 -14.75 -1.96
N ASP A 247 18.24 -15.22 -1.54
CA ASP A 247 19.20 -14.44 -0.77
C ASP A 247 19.96 -13.43 -1.66
N PRO A 248 19.77 -12.10 -1.46
CA PRO A 248 20.45 -11.07 -2.25
C PRO A 248 21.98 -11.13 -2.14
N SER A 249 22.54 -11.72 -1.08
CA SER A 249 23.99 -11.86 -0.89
C SER A 249 24.66 -12.75 -1.93
N GLN A 250 23.88 -13.62 -2.59
CA GLN A 250 24.35 -14.54 -3.62
C GLN A 250 24.40 -13.89 -5.02
N VAL A 251 23.65 -12.81 -5.24
CA VAL A 251 23.52 -12.14 -6.55
C VAL A 251 24.86 -11.66 -7.12
N PRO A 252 25.81 -11.10 -6.34
CA PRO A 252 27.12 -10.72 -6.87
C PRO A 252 27.86 -11.84 -7.59
N ALA A 253 27.91 -13.04 -7.01
CA ALA A 253 28.56 -14.18 -7.64
C ALA A 253 27.84 -14.62 -8.92
N VAL A 254 26.50 -14.59 -8.92
CA VAL A 254 25.66 -14.93 -10.09
C VAL A 254 25.91 -13.95 -11.24
N ILE A 255 25.83 -12.64 -10.99
CA ILE A 255 26.03 -11.60 -12.00
C ILE A 255 27.47 -11.61 -12.52
N GLN A 256 28.48 -11.74 -11.66
CA GLN A 256 29.89 -11.81 -12.07
C GLN A 256 30.14 -12.97 -13.05
N ARG A 257 29.55 -14.14 -12.78
CA ARG A 257 29.64 -15.31 -13.68
C ARG A 257 28.99 -15.04 -15.02
N ILE A 258 27.83 -14.38 -15.04
CA ILE A 258 27.15 -14.02 -16.30
C ILE A 258 27.98 -13.02 -17.09
N LEU A 259 28.44 -11.94 -16.45
CA LEU A 259 29.28 -10.92 -17.07
C LEU A 259 30.54 -11.54 -17.70
N THR A 260 31.18 -12.48 -16.99
CA THR A 260 32.33 -13.22 -17.51
C THR A 260 31.97 -14.06 -18.74
N ARG A 261 30.87 -14.85 -18.68
CA ARG A 261 30.41 -15.70 -19.79
C ARG A 261 29.98 -14.90 -21.02
N GLN A 262 29.42 -13.72 -20.82
CA GLN A 262 28.88 -12.87 -21.88
C GLN A 262 29.88 -11.80 -22.34
N GLY A 263 31.10 -11.75 -21.80
CA GLY A 263 32.08 -10.71 -22.13
C GLY A 263 31.57 -9.29 -21.83
N ASN A 264 30.86 -9.13 -20.71
CA ASN A 264 30.15 -7.91 -20.28
C ASN A 264 29.06 -7.43 -21.26
N ASN A 265 28.61 -8.29 -22.18
CA ASN A 265 27.57 -7.94 -23.15
C ASN A 265 26.17 -8.36 -22.67
N ILE A 266 25.66 -7.68 -21.65
CA ILE A 266 24.27 -7.77 -21.23
C ILE A 266 23.59 -6.41 -21.39
N GLN A 267 22.29 -6.39 -21.71
CA GLN A 267 21.54 -5.15 -21.92
C GLN A 267 20.48 -4.90 -20.86
N ALA A 268 19.97 -5.96 -20.22
CA ALA A 268 19.11 -5.80 -19.07
C ALA A 268 19.24 -6.94 -18.06
N VAL A 269 18.89 -6.64 -16.81
CA VAL A 269 18.64 -7.58 -15.72
C VAL A 269 17.22 -7.33 -15.20
N MET A 270 16.36 -8.35 -15.28
CA MET A 270 15.08 -8.37 -14.59
C MET A 270 15.20 -9.27 -13.35
N ALA A 271 14.48 -8.93 -12.29
CA ALA A 271 14.33 -9.80 -11.14
C ALA A 271 12.86 -9.89 -10.71
N THR A 272 12.48 -11.03 -10.15
CA THR A 272 11.13 -11.27 -9.60
C THR A 272 10.92 -10.68 -8.21
N ASP A 273 11.95 -10.08 -7.62
CA ASP A 273 12.00 -9.52 -6.26
C ASP A 273 12.93 -8.29 -6.24
N SER A 274 12.52 -7.20 -5.59
CA SER A 274 13.26 -5.93 -5.52
C SER A 274 14.64 -6.07 -4.87
N ARG A 275 14.81 -6.96 -3.90
CA ARG A 275 16.09 -7.17 -3.21
C ARG A 275 17.11 -7.80 -4.15
N LEU A 276 16.66 -8.72 -5.01
CA LEU A 276 17.49 -9.30 -6.06
C LEU A 276 17.84 -8.26 -7.14
N ALA A 277 16.87 -7.45 -7.57
CA ALA A 277 17.10 -6.36 -8.52
C ALA A 277 18.14 -5.36 -7.99
N LEU A 278 17.98 -4.92 -6.74
CA LEU A 278 18.88 -3.97 -6.10
C LEU A 278 20.30 -4.54 -5.92
N ALA A 279 20.43 -5.82 -5.56
CA ALA A 279 21.74 -6.45 -5.48
C ALA A 279 22.42 -6.50 -6.86
N ALA A 280 21.67 -6.73 -7.94
CA ALA A 280 22.20 -6.63 -9.29
C ALA A 280 22.64 -5.20 -9.65
N VAL A 281 21.82 -4.18 -9.32
CA VAL A 281 22.18 -2.75 -9.48
C VAL A 281 23.52 -2.43 -8.83
N GLN A 282 23.75 -2.89 -7.59
CA GLN A 282 25.01 -2.65 -6.87
C GLN A 282 26.23 -3.25 -7.59
N VAL A 283 26.08 -4.44 -8.16
CA VAL A 283 27.16 -5.11 -8.92
C VAL A 283 27.44 -4.36 -10.21
N LEU A 284 26.40 -3.98 -10.96
CA LEU A 284 26.51 -3.24 -12.22
C LEU A 284 27.16 -1.87 -12.00
N LYS A 285 26.81 -1.18 -10.90
CA LYS A 285 27.39 0.09 -10.50
C LYS A 285 28.87 -0.06 -10.15
N SER A 286 29.22 -1.10 -9.39
CA SER A 286 30.61 -1.41 -9.03
C SER A 286 31.47 -1.75 -10.25
N ALA A 287 30.86 -2.36 -11.28
CA ALA A 287 31.51 -2.65 -12.56
C ALA A 287 31.51 -1.45 -13.53
N GLY A 288 30.87 -0.33 -13.20
CA GLY A 288 30.81 0.86 -14.05
C GLY A 288 29.97 0.69 -15.32
N ILE A 289 29.00 -0.23 -15.31
CA ILE A 289 28.14 -0.55 -16.47
C ILE A 289 26.65 -0.33 -16.20
N ASN A 290 26.27 0.19 -15.03
CA ASN A 290 24.87 0.47 -14.68
C ASN A 290 24.18 1.46 -15.64
N ASN A 291 24.95 2.34 -16.29
CA ASN A 291 24.43 3.27 -17.31
C ASN A 291 24.20 2.64 -18.69
N ARG A 292 24.46 1.34 -18.85
CA ARG A 292 24.34 0.57 -20.10
C ARG A 292 23.52 -0.69 -19.96
N VAL A 293 23.03 -0.99 -18.75
CA VAL A 293 22.31 -2.21 -18.42
C VAL A 293 21.04 -1.82 -17.68
N LEU A 294 19.90 -2.01 -18.33
CA LEU A 294 18.61 -1.77 -17.70
C LEU A 294 18.36 -2.72 -16.55
N THR A 295 17.67 -2.23 -15.53
CA THR A 295 17.36 -2.99 -14.32
C THR A 295 15.89 -2.84 -13.97
N ALA A 296 15.21 -3.97 -13.76
CA ALA A 296 13.81 -3.96 -13.36
C ALA A 296 13.51 -5.01 -12.27
N GLY A 297 12.71 -4.65 -11.27
CA GLY A 297 12.33 -5.51 -10.13
C GLY A 297 10.83 -5.52 -9.85
N ALA A 298 10.41 -6.34 -8.87
CA ALA A 298 9.04 -6.36 -8.36
C ALA A 298 9.01 -6.35 -6.83
N GLY A 299 8.10 -5.55 -6.27
CA GLY A 299 7.94 -5.29 -4.84
C GLY A 299 8.00 -3.81 -4.52
N ALA A 300 8.76 -3.05 -5.30
CA ALA A 300 9.01 -1.62 -5.13
C ALA A 300 9.58 -1.24 -3.75
N ASP A 301 10.39 -2.10 -3.11
CA ASP A 301 10.95 -1.91 -1.76
C ASP A 301 11.60 -0.52 -1.55
N GLU A 302 11.70 -0.06 -0.28
CA GLU A 302 12.15 1.30 0.04
C GLU A 302 13.52 1.63 -0.58
N LYS A 303 14.46 0.67 -0.53
CA LYS A 303 15.79 0.85 -1.11
C LYS A 303 15.77 0.84 -2.65
N ALA A 304 14.88 0.07 -3.26
CA ALA A 304 14.69 0.09 -4.72
C ALA A 304 14.07 1.41 -5.17
N ALA A 305 13.07 1.92 -4.44
CA ALA A 305 12.50 3.24 -4.66
C ALA A 305 13.56 4.36 -4.58
N LYS A 306 14.45 4.32 -3.57
CA LYS A 306 15.59 5.25 -3.48
C LYS A 306 16.56 5.14 -4.67
N ALA A 307 16.77 3.93 -5.19
CA ALA A 307 17.60 3.72 -6.37
C ALA A 307 16.92 4.23 -7.67
N LEU A 308 15.59 4.17 -7.75
CA LEU A 308 14.82 4.81 -8.83
C LEU A 308 14.94 6.34 -8.76
N GLU A 309 14.84 6.92 -7.56
CA GLU A 309 14.99 8.36 -7.31
C GLU A 309 16.39 8.87 -7.68
N SER A 310 17.44 8.09 -7.38
CA SER A 310 18.83 8.43 -7.72
C SER A 310 19.18 8.18 -9.19
N GLY A 311 18.32 7.47 -9.94
CA GLY A 311 18.59 7.04 -11.32
C GLY A 311 19.60 5.89 -11.41
N ASP A 312 19.87 5.18 -10.32
CA ASP A 312 20.70 3.97 -10.30
C ASP A 312 19.92 2.71 -10.75
N HIS A 313 18.58 2.76 -10.68
CA HIS A 313 17.66 1.70 -11.06
C HIS A 313 16.58 2.25 -12.01
N ASP A 314 16.00 1.40 -12.88
CA ASP A 314 15.15 1.90 -13.98
C ASP A 314 13.65 1.66 -13.79
N ALA A 315 13.26 0.53 -13.21
CA ALA A 315 11.85 0.20 -13.01
C ALA A 315 11.57 -0.78 -11.87
N GLU A 316 10.42 -0.60 -11.23
CA GLU A 316 9.85 -1.53 -10.25
C GLU A 316 8.38 -1.79 -10.57
N ILE A 317 7.85 -2.95 -10.19
CA ILE A 317 6.41 -3.17 -10.12
C ILE A 317 5.97 -3.11 -8.66
N ASP A 318 5.14 -2.14 -8.32
CA ASP A 318 4.52 -2.03 -7.00
C ASP A 318 3.29 -2.96 -6.92
N THR A 319 3.35 -3.91 -5.99
CA THR A 319 2.33 -4.95 -5.74
C THR A 319 1.18 -4.49 -4.85
N ARG A 320 1.20 -3.23 -4.39
CA ARG A 320 0.18 -2.60 -3.55
C ARG A 320 -0.07 -3.33 -2.22
N PRO A 321 0.98 -3.51 -1.40
CA PRO A 321 0.86 -4.10 -0.05
C PRO A 321 -0.06 -3.31 0.88
N ASP A 322 -0.28 -2.01 0.61
CA ASP A 322 -1.27 -1.21 1.30
C ASP A 322 -2.70 -1.74 1.08
N LEU A 323 -3.04 -2.12 -0.16
CA LEU A 323 -4.34 -2.69 -0.49
C LEU A 323 -4.47 -4.13 -0.01
N LEU A 324 -3.39 -4.91 -0.08
CA LEU A 324 -3.36 -6.27 0.46
C LEU A 324 -3.72 -6.27 1.94
N GLY A 325 -3.09 -5.39 2.74
CA GLY A 325 -3.39 -5.26 4.16
C GLY A 325 -4.81 -4.78 4.45
N GLN A 326 -5.32 -3.84 3.66
CA GLN A 326 -6.70 -3.36 3.79
C GLN A 326 -7.71 -4.49 3.53
N PHE A 327 -7.60 -5.15 2.38
CA PHE A 327 -8.58 -6.16 1.97
C PHE A 327 -8.50 -7.44 2.80
N ALA A 328 -7.31 -7.85 3.23
CA ALA A 328 -7.18 -9.00 4.11
C ALA A 328 -7.83 -8.76 5.47
N LEU A 329 -7.67 -7.55 6.05
CA LEU A 329 -8.35 -7.18 7.30
C LEU A 329 -9.87 -7.06 7.10
N ASP A 330 -10.30 -6.43 6.00
CA ASP A 330 -11.73 -6.32 5.67
C ASP A 330 -12.39 -7.69 5.56
N ALA A 331 -11.74 -8.64 4.86
CA ALA A 331 -12.21 -10.00 4.72
C ALA A 331 -12.31 -10.70 6.07
N ALA A 332 -11.25 -10.63 6.90
CA ALA A 332 -11.24 -11.27 8.21
C ALA A 332 -12.34 -10.73 9.14
N VAL A 333 -12.50 -9.41 9.23
CA VAL A 333 -13.53 -8.79 10.09
C VAL A 333 -14.94 -9.10 9.58
N SER A 334 -15.17 -9.01 8.28
CA SER A 334 -16.49 -9.22 7.68
C SER A 334 -16.92 -10.69 7.76
N LEU A 335 -16.01 -11.63 7.52
CA LEU A 335 -16.27 -13.06 7.66
C LEU A 335 -16.60 -13.47 9.10
N VAL A 336 -15.95 -12.85 10.09
CA VAL A 336 -16.24 -13.13 11.51
C VAL A 336 -17.57 -12.50 11.96
N SER A 337 -17.84 -11.26 11.56
CA SER A 337 -19.01 -10.51 12.03
C SER A 337 -20.30 -10.83 11.26
N GLY A 338 -20.21 -11.08 9.95
CA GLY A 338 -21.36 -11.25 9.06
C GLY A 338 -21.31 -12.48 8.16
N GLY A 339 -20.23 -13.28 8.20
CA GLY A 339 -20.09 -14.49 7.39
C GLY A 339 -19.91 -14.26 5.89
N ARG A 340 -19.77 -13.01 5.44
CA ARG A 340 -19.62 -12.60 4.04
C ARG A 340 -18.62 -11.46 3.96
N TRP A 341 -17.97 -11.32 2.82
CA TRP A 341 -17.05 -10.22 2.54
C TRP A 341 -17.14 -9.79 1.08
N GLU A 342 -16.64 -8.60 0.76
CA GLU A 342 -16.69 -8.02 -0.58
C GLU A 342 -15.46 -8.45 -1.41
N TYR A 343 -15.70 -9.36 -2.35
CA TYR A 343 -14.68 -9.94 -3.24
C TYR A 343 -14.88 -9.53 -4.70
N GLY A 344 -13.81 -9.60 -5.50
CA GLY A 344 -13.82 -9.18 -6.91
C GLY A 344 -14.06 -10.33 -7.90
N GLY A 345 -13.85 -11.57 -7.47
CA GLY A 345 -14.01 -12.76 -8.30
C GLY A 345 -13.89 -14.04 -7.48
N GLN A 346 -13.64 -15.16 -8.17
CA GLN A 346 -13.35 -16.43 -7.53
C GLN A 346 -12.13 -17.06 -8.19
N THR A 347 -11.26 -17.65 -7.36
CA THR A 347 -10.06 -18.34 -7.81
C THR A 347 -10.25 -19.85 -7.62
N PRO A 348 -10.10 -20.66 -8.68
CA PRO A 348 -10.12 -22.12 -8.56
C PRO A 348 -8.97 -22.62 -7.68
N SER A 349 -9.27 -23.57 -6.79
CA SER A 349 -8.29 -24.28 -5.97
C SER A 349 -8.70 -25.74 -5.83
N GLY A 350 -8.27 -26.58 -6.78
CA GLY A 350 -8.70 -27.99 -6.84
C GLY A 350 -10.22 -28.11 -6.96
N SER A 351 -10.85 -28.73 -5.98
CA SER A 351 -12.31 -28.91 -5.92
C SER A 351 -13.06 -27.65 -5.45
N TYR A 352 -12.35 -26.61 -5.02
CA TYR A 352 -12.92 -25.38 -4.45
C TYR A 352 -12.93 -24.23 -5.46
N SER A 353 -13.91 -23.35 -5.30
CA SER A 353 -13.91 -22.01 -5.89
C SER A 353 -13.87 -21.00 -4.75
N VAL A 354 -12.71 -20.37 -4.56
CA VAL A 354 -12.45 -19.53 -3.39
C VAL A 354 -12.79 -18.09 -3.74
N PRO A 355 -13.68 -17.41 -2.98
CA PRO A 355 -13.91 -15.97 -3.13
C PRO A 355 -12.57 -15.23 -3.10
N SER A 356 -12.32 -14.36 -4.07
CA SER A 356 -11.01 -13.75 -4.23
C SER A 356 -11.04 -12.28 -4.61
N ARG A 357 -9.98 -11.57 -4.22
CA ARG A 357 -9.76 -10.17 -4.58
C ARG A 357 -8.31 -10.00 -4.99
N ILE A 358 -8.11 -9.77 -6.28
CA ILE A 358 -6.80 -9.52 -6.87
C ILE A 358 -6.52 -8.02 -6.84
N THR A 359 -5.44 -7.60 -6.19
CA THR A 359 -5.03 -6.19 -6.14
C THR A 359 -4.35 -5.78 -7.45
N PRO A 360 -4.60 -4.55 -7.93
CA PRO A 360 -3.90 -4.06 -9.10
C PRO A 360 -2.42 -3.84 -8.77
N VAL A 361 -1.57 -4.03 -9.77
CA VAL A 361 -0.14 -3.68 -9.71
C VAL A 361 0.16 -2.51 -10.65
N ARG A 362 1.27 -1.79 -10.42
CA ARG A 362 1.64 -0.64 -11.24
C ARG A 362 3.14 -0.56 -11.49
N LEU A 363 3.50 -0.09 -12.69
CA LEU A 363 4.87 0.24 -13.05
C LEU A 363 5.31 1.53 -12.35
N ILE A 364 6.44 1.47 -11.66
CA ILE A 364 7.13 2.58 -11.03
C ILE A 364 8.47 2.82 -11.72
N GLN A 365 8.74 4.08 -12.05
CA GLN A 365 9.99 4.58 -12.60
C GLN A 365 10.34 5.89 -11.86
N GLY A 366 11.51 6.46 -12.15
CA GLY A 366 11.95 7.70 -11.50
C GLY A 366 10.97 8.88 -11.62
N ASP A 367 10.14 8.94 -12.66
CA ASP A 367 9.18 10.01 -12.90
C ASP A 367 7.87 9.90 -12.08
N ASN A 368 7.58 8.71 -11.52
CA ASN A 368 6.37 8.46 -10.74
C ASN A 368 6.65 7.78 -9.39
N VAL A 369 7.91 7.69 -8.96
CA VAL A 369 8.32 7.14 -7.66
C VAL A 369 7.69 7.86 -6.46
N PHE A 370 7.26 9.12 -6.64
CA PHE A 370 6.49 9.87 -5.63
C PHE A 370 5.21 9.15 -5.18
N LEU A 371 4.66 8.27 -6.02
CA LEU A 371 3.50 7.43 -5.71
C LEU A 371 3.73 6.46 -4.55
N LEU A 372 4.99 6.24 -4.16
CA LEU A 372 5.40 5.37 -3.06
C LEU A 372 5.60 6.13 -1.74
N LYS A 373 5.62 7.47 -1.74
CA LYS A 373 5.99 8.26 -0.54
C LYS A 373 5.15 7.97 0.69
N GLU A 374 3.84 7.84 0.54
CA GLU A 374 2.94 7.62 1.67
C GLU A 374 3.12 6.23 2.30
N GLN A 375 3.48 5.22 1.51
CA GLN A 375 3.63 3.87 2.02
C GLN A 375 4.86 3.75 2.93
N TRP A 376 5.94 4.49 2.62
CA TRP A 376 7.20 4.45 3.36
C TRP A 376 7.24 5.22 4.68
N LYS A 377 6.30 6.14 4.92
CA LYS A 377 6.28 6.92 6.17
C LYS A 377 6.20 6.00 7.39
N GLY A 378 7.20 5.99 8.26
CA GLY A 378 7.15 5.24 9.52
C GLY A 378 7.42 3.73 9.44
N ILE A 379 7.96 3.20 8.33
CA ILE A 379 8.40 1.79 8.22
C ILE A 379 9.89 1.57 8.58
N GLY A 380 10.64 2.66 8.84
CA GLY A 380 11.97 2.62 9.46
C GLY A 380 13.01 3.44 8.70
N GLY A 381 13.86 4.15 9.45
CA GLY A 381 15.00 4.91 8.91
C GLY A 381 14.89 6.43 8.97
N ASP A 382 13.71 6.99 9.22
CA ASP A 382 13.58 8.43 9.52
C ASP A 382 13.99 8.69 10.97
N LYS A 383 15.29 8.56 11.26
CA LYS A 383 15.92 9.45 12.22
C LYS A 383 15.91 10.80 11.55
N GLY A 384 14.77 11.49 11.65
CA GLY A 384 14.67 12.89 11.32
C GLY A 384 15.88 13.57 11.95
N GLN A 385 16.68 14.22 11.11
CA GLN A 385 17.45 15.37 11.56
C GLN A 385 16.44 16.43 11.98
N ASP A 386 15.81 16.23 13.13
CA ASP A 386 15.30 17.31 13.94
C ASP A 386 16.53 18.07 14.38
N LYS A 387 16.93 19.05 13.57
CA LYS A 387 17.80 20.15 13.97
C LYS A 387 17.09 20.88 15.10
N LYS A 388 17.22 20.35 16.33
CA LYS A 388 17.19 21.20 17.52
C LYS A 388 18.29 22.23 17.31
N LYS A 389 17.87 23.47 17.10
CA LYS A 389 18.71 24.65 17.28
C LYS A 389 19.16 24.64 18.75
N GLU A 390 20.31 24.04 19.02
CA GLU A 390 21.09 24.39 20.20
C GLU A 390 21.77 25.72 19.92
N SER A 391 21.32 26.73 20.64
CA SER A 391 21.98 28.03 20.74
C SER A 391 23.29 27.85 21.51
N GLY A 392 24.40 27.99 20.78
CA GLY A 392 25.59 28.75 21.15
C GLY A 392 26.27 28.48 22.50
N GLY A 393 27.49 27.91 22.44
CA GLY A 393 28.44 27.94 23.55
C GLY A 393 29.73 27.16 23.28
N SER A 394 30.63 27.77 22.50
CA SER A 394 32.11 27.55 22.43
C SER A 394 32.71 27.29 23.84
N GLU A 395 33.79 26.57 24.12
CA GLU A 395 34.91 25.90 23.43
C GLU A 395 35.62 25.02 24.51
N GLY A 396 36.55 24.14 24.10
CA GLY A 396 37.70 23.83 24.96
C GLY A 396 37.94 22.35 25.32
N SER A 397 38.99 21.80 24.72
CA SER A 397 39.60 20.50 24.97
C SER A 397 40.19 20.31 26.38
N GLY A 398 40.30 19.06 26.82
CA GLY A 398 41.34 18.65 27.79
C GLY A 398 40.93 17.49 28.68
N GLY A 399 41.62 16.36 28.57
CA GLY A 399 41.39 15.18 29.39
C GLY A 399 42.09 15.20 30.75
N SER A 400 41.84 14.09 31.47
CA SER A 400 42.58 13.51 32.61
C SER A 400 42.12 13.84 34.04
N SER A 401 41.59 12.79 34.68
CA SER A 401 41.95 12.21 35.98
C SER A 401 42.17 13.10 37.23
N ASP A 402 41.32 12.79 38.23
CA ASP A 402 41.67 12.41 39.61
C ASP A 402 41.81 13.45 40.72
N SER A 403 41.26 13.03 41.88
CA SER A 403 41.51 13.43 43.27
C SER A 403 41.03 14.79 43.84
N GLY A 404 40.14 14.68 44.83
CA GLY A 404 40.40 15.13 46.21
C GLY A 404 40.16 16.59 46.58
N GLY A 405 39.38 16.81 47.65
CA GLY A 405 39.61 17.94 48.56
C GLY A 405 38.40 18.81 48.92
N SER A 406 37.93 18.59 50.15
CA SER A 406 37.10 19.40 51.06
C SER A 406 37.06 20.94 50.87
N GLY A 407 35.92 21.53 51.23
CA GLY A 407 35.83 22.96 51.58
C GLY A 407 34.39 23.44 51.80
N ASP A 408 34.07 23.73 53.06
CA ASP A 408 32.80 24.28 53.57
C ASP A 408 32.43 25.65 52.99
N GLY A 409 31.13 25.96 52.97
CA GLY A 409 30.61 27.31 52.70
C GLY A 409 29.09 27.43 52.85
N GLN A 410 28.64 27.80 54.04
CA GLN A 410 27.26 28.22 54.36
C GLN A 410 26.83 29.44 53.55
N GLY A 411 25.54 29.53 53.21
CA GLY A 411 24.97 30.74 52.61
C GLY A 411 23.46 30.69 52.32
N SER A 412 22.65 30.83 53.37
CA SER A 412 21.41 31.64 53.44
C SER A 412 20.49 31.77 52.20
N GLY A 413 19.28 31.21 52.33
CA GLY A 413 18.04 31.99 52.45
C GLY A 413 17.51 32.77 51.23
N GLY A 414 16.28 32.45 50.81
CA GLY A 414 15.51 33.30 49.91
C GLY A 414 14.28 32.62 49.32
N ASP A 415 13.23 32.49 50.12
CA ASP A 415 11.87 32.22 49.65
C ASP A 415 11.38 33.36 48.74
N ASN A 416 10.72 33.03 47.63
CA ASN A 416 9.67 33.89 47.12
C ASN A 416 8.59 33.08 46.39
N GLN A 417 7.47 32.90 47.09
CA GLN A 417 6.18 32.55 46.52
C GLN A 417 5.60 33.78 45.81
N GLY A 418 5.25 33.63 44.55
CA GLY A 418 4.47 34.61 43.79
C GLY A 418 3.28 33.93 43.13
N SER A 419 2.14 33.95 43.82
CA SER A 419 0.82 33.65 43.26
C SER A 419 0.41 34.73 42.27
N GLY A 420 -0.21 34.34 41.16
CA GLY A 420 -0.86 35.28 40.25
C GLY A 420 -1.56 34.52 39.15
N GLY A 421 -2.79 34.07 39.43
CA GLY A 421 -3.70 33.60 38.40
C GLY A 421 -4.22 34.76 37.58
N GLU A 422 -4.27 34.59 36.27
CA GLU A 422 -5.16 35.35 35.40
C GLU A 422 -5.89 34.37 34.48
N GLY A 423 -7.20 34.54 34.43
CA GLY A 423 -8.12 33.74 33.65
C GLY A 423 -7.97 34.05 32.16
N GLY A 424 -7.93 32.99 31.37
CA GLY A 424 -8.07 33.03 29.92
C GLY A 424 -9.22 32.12 29.51
N GLN A 425 -10.40 32.70 29.40
CA GLN A 425 -11.60 32.08 28.84
C GLN A 425 -11.34 31.73 27.36
N GLN A 426 -11.00 30.48 27.06
CA GLN A 426 -10.84 30.01 25.68
C GLN A 426 -12.14 29.35 25.23
N GLY A 427 -12.92 30.14 24.50
CA GLY A 427 -14.13 29.71 23.83
C GLY A 427 -13.85 28.61 22.81
N ASP A 428 -14.77 27.65 22.80
CA ASP A 428 -15.02 26.67 21.76
C ASP A 428 -14.96 27.33 20.36
N LYS A 429 -14.04 26.84 19.52
CA LYS A 429 -14.03 27.11 18.08
C LYS A 429 -13.93 25.78 17.34
N GLY A 430 -15.11 25.23 17.06
CA GLY A 430 -15.49 24.77 15.73
C GLY A 430 -14.74 23.54 15.22
N GLN A 431 -15.26 22.36 15.56
CA GLN A 431 -15.16 21.20 14.68
C GLN A 431 -15.66 21.61 13.29
N GLY A 432 -14.79 21.60 12.29
CA GLY A 432 -15.17 21.82 10.89
C GLY A 432 -16.20 20.77 10.48
N GLY A 433 -17.44 21.20 10.26
CA GLY A 433 -18.54 20.33 9.84
C GLY A 433 -18.20 19.62 8.53
N LYS A 434 -18.61 18.36 8.39
CA LYS A 434 -18.50 17.62 7.12
C LYS A 434 -19.69 17.98 6.23
N THR A 435 -19.43 18.35 4.98
CA THR A 435 -20.46 18.60 3.97
C THR A 435 -20.48 17.42 2.99
N THR A 436 -21.65 16.82 2.77
CA THR A 436 -21.84 15.82 1.71
C THR A 436 -22.40 16.50 0.48
N LEU A 437 -21.70 16.42 -0.64
CA LEU A 437 -22.20 16.84 -1.95
C LEU A 437 -22.68 15.63 -2.74
N ARG A 438 -23.90 15.70 -3.28
CA ARG A 438 -24.41 14.74 -4.26
C ARG A 438 -24.41 15.39 -5.63
N ILE A 439 -23.70 14.80 -6.58
CA ILE A 439 -23.61 15.27 -7.97
C ILE A 439 -24.36 14.28 -8.84
N THR A 440 -25.27 14.77 -9.67
CA THR A 440 -26.02 13.97 -10.64
C THR A 440 -25.73 14.50 -12.04
N THR A 441 -25.25 13.64 -12.93
CA THR A 441 -25.00 13.98 -14.34
C THR A 441 -26.32 14.02 -15.13
N GLN A 442 -26.31 14.62 -16.32
CA GLN A 442 -27.51 14.68 -17.19
C GLN A 442 -28.01 13.29 -17.62
N ASP A 443 -27.12 12.31 -17.76
CA ASP A 443 -27.46 10.91 -18.03
C ASP A 443 -27.87 10.12 -16.77
N GLY A 444 -28.06 10.81 -15.63
CA GLY A 444 -28.65 10.25 -14.42
C GLY A 444 -27.69 9.53 -13.48
N LYS A 445 -26.37 9.57 -13.71
CA LYS A 445 -25.39 8.97 -12.80
C LYS A 445 -25.19 9.86 -11.58
N THR A 446 -25.24 9.26 -10.39
CA THR A 446 -25.08 9.97 -9.12
C THR A 446 -23.77 9.61 -8.44
N MET A 447 -23.06 10.59 -7.88
CA MET A 447 -21.94 10.36 -6.96
C MET A 447 -22.09 11.21 -5.69
N GLU A 448 -21.60 10.70 -4.57
CA GLU A 448 -21.55 11.42 -3.30
C GLU A 448 -20.10 11.63 -2.86
N VAL A 449 -19.77 12.86 -2.46
CA VAL A 449 -18.44 13.25 -1.99
C VAL A 449 -18.58 13.90 -0.62
N GLN A 450 -17.88 13.36 0.38
CA GLN A 450 -17.74 14.01 1.69
C GLN A 450 -16.54 14.95 1.68
N ILE A 451 -16.78 16.21 2.00
CA ILE A 451 -15.77 17.24 2.12
C ILE A 451 -15.70 17.70 3.58
N ASN A 452 -14.50 17.81 4.11
CA ASN A 452 -14.29 18.39 5.44
C ASN A 452 -14.37 19.92 5.33
N GLY A 453 -15.29 20.55 6.06
CA GLY A 453 -15.55 22.00 6.02
C GLY A 453 -16.82 22.37 5.23
N GLU A 454 -17.22 23.64 5.36
CA GLU A 454 -18.32 24.22 4.57
C GLU A 454 -17.88 24.50 3.14
N VAL A 455 -18.71 24.11 2.17
CA VAL A 455 -18.44 24.34 0.74
C VAL A 455 -18.76 25.80 0.41
N LYS A 456 -17.74 26.58 0.07
CA LYS A 456 -17.89 28.01 -0.27
C LYS A 456 -18.37 28.25 -1.71
N LYS A 457 -17.96 27.40 -2.66
CA LYS A 457 -18.28 27.54 -4.09
C LYS A 457 -18.09 26.18 -4.78
N ILE A 458 -18.93 25.88 -5.78
CA ILE A 458 -18.80 24.71 -6.66
C ILE A 458 -18.75 25.24 -8.09
N GLU A 459 -17.74 24.85 -8.87
CA GLU A 459 -17.56 25.26 -10.26
C GLU A 459 -17.29 24.03 -11.13
N SER A 460 -17.92 23.98 -12.30
CA SER A 460 -17.61 22.98 -13.32
C SER A 460 -16.49 23.52 -14.20
N MET A 461 -15.35 22.82 -14.27
CA MET A 461 -14.23 23.17 -15.14
C MET A 461 -14.16 22.17 -16.29
N GLY A 462 -14.67 22.55 -17.47
CA GLY A 462 -14.45 21.84 -18.73
C GLY A 462 -15.69 21.24 -19.39
N GLY A 463 -16.06 21.86 -20.52
CA GLY A 463 -16.94 21.35 -21.58
C GLY A 463 -16.87 22.38 -22.70
N GLU A 464 -16.33 22.01 -23.86
CA GLU A 464 -16.20 22.89 -25.03
C GLU A 464 -17.53 23.60 -25.32
N GLN A 465 -17.49 24.94 -25.33
CA GLN A 465 -18.55 25.76 -25.89
C GLN A 465 -18.54 25.57 -27.42
N GLY A 466 -19.32 24.62 -27.90
CA GLY A 466 -19.81 24.61 -29.28
C GLY A 466 -20.89 25.68 -29.44
N GLY A 467 -20.56 26.76 -30.14
CA GLY A 467 -21.47 27.86 -30.41
C GLY A 467 -22.63 27.47 -31.34
N GLY A 468 -23.82 27.96 -30.96
CA GLY A 468 -24.86 28.47 -31.87
C GLY A 468 -25.71 27.47 -32.65
N GLN A 469 -27.00 27.38 -32.29
CA GLN A 469 -28.05 27.85 -33.23
C GLN A 469 -29.35 28.17 -32.50
N GLN A 470 -29.97 29.24 -32.98
CA GLN A 470 -31.26 29.81 -32.59
C GLN A 470 -32.41 28.79 -32.65
N GLY A 471 -33.31 28.90 -31.68
CA GLY A 471 -34.67 28.37 -31.76
C GLY A 471 -35.57 29.28 -30.94
N GLN A 472 -36.20 30.25 -31.61
CA GLN A 472 -37.31 31.03 -31.06
C GLN A 472 -38.44 30.09 -30.65
N GLU A 473 -38.80 30.03 -29.37
CA GLU A 473 -40.11 29.53 -28.98
C GLU A 473 -41.14 30.63 -29.23
N GLY A 474 -41.89 30.43 -30.31
CA GLY A 474 -43.07 31.20 -30.66
C GLY A 474 -44.15 31.04 -29.61
N GLN A 475 -44.64 32.18 -29.16
CA GLN A 475 -45.91 32.39 -28.50
C GLN A 475 -47.06 31.97 -29.42
N GLN A 476 -47.85 30.97 -29.02
CA GLN A 476 -49.26 30.71 -29.37
C GLN A 476 -49.66 29.46 -28.55
N GLY A 477 -50.63 29.45 -27.65
CA GLY A 477 -51.94 30.09 -27.66
C GLY A 477 -52.97 28.96 -27.53
N GLY A 478 -53.43 28.69 -26.31
CA GLY A 478 -54.55 27.79 -26.03
C GLY A 478 -55.77 28.60 -25.61
N GLN A 479 -56.86 28.41 -26.35
CA GLN A 479 -58.21 28.85 -26.03
C GLN A 479 -58.72 28.23 -24.72
#